data_AF-A0A536TS39-F1
#
_entry.id   AF-A0A536TS39-F1
#
_cell.length_a   1.000
_cell.length_b   1.000
_cell.length_c   1.000
_cell.angle_alpha   90.00
_cell.angle_beta   90.00
_cell.angle_gamma   90.00
#
_symmetry.space_group_name_H-M   'P 1'
#
loop_
_entity.id
_entity.type
_entity.pdbx_description
1 polymer ?
#
loop_
_entity_poly.entity_id
_entity_poly.type
_entity_poly.pdbx_seq_one_letter_code
_entity_poly.pdbx_strand_id
1 'polypeptide(L)'
;MSLSLLTSDFRLRRCATARPIRAAIAAAFSSARELFRRSGLSFCSQSTVTIMLSTSHKSSRHAATFAALLAVFVVQGVFAATLTPPLSDAEKIQALIRTVEARKDLQFIRLDTAHSSREAANVLRIKLAFAGDRVKTVDDFIDHVATATQSGKPYYVRYPDGTEVTSAEFLRQELKRIEHPPAAKRAIKR
;
A
#
# COMPACT_ATOMS: atom_id res chain seq x y z
N MET A 1 50.05 -7.15 -34.68
CA MET A 1 48.95 -7.11 -35.68
C MET A 1 47.74 -7.72 -35.01
N SER A 2 47.00 -6.95 -34.22
CA SER A 2 45.73 -6.30 -34.63
C SER A 2 44.73 -7.31 -35.18
N LEU A 3 43.66 -7.63 -34.42
CA LEU A 3 42.40 -6.90 -34.50
C LEU A 3 41.39 -7.40 -33.44
N SER A 4 40.83 -6.41 -32.75
CA SER A 4 39.74 -6.48 -31.78
C SER A 4 38.40 -6.80 -32.46
N LEU A 5 37.56 -7.66 -31.88
CA LEU A 5 36.10 -7.62 -32.09
C LEU A 5 35.30 -8.18 -30.88
N LEU A 6 34.58 -7.24 -30.25
CA LEU A 6 33.20 -7.37 -29.75
C LEU A 6 32.87 -8.48 -28.75
N THR A 7 33.08 -8.19 -27.46
CA THR A 7 32.22 -8.70 -26.39
C THR A 7 31.30 -7.58 -25.92
N SER A 8 30.01 -7.87 -26.00
CA SER A 8 28.91 -6.93 -25.82
C SER A 8 28.81 -6.43 -24.39
N ASP A 9 28.91 -5.10 -24.25
CA ASP A 9 28.57 -4.34 -23.06
C ASP A 9 27.13 -4.62 -22.61
N PHE A 10 27.01 -5.34 -21.49
CA PHE A 10 25.77 -5.54 -20.77
C PHE A 10 25.38 -4.22 -20.11
N ARG A 11 24.73 -3.33 -20.88
CA ARG A 11 24.11 -2.10 -20.37
C ARG A 11 23.12 -2.44 -19.26
N LEU A 12 23.56 -2.25 -18.02
CA LEU A 12 22.68 -2.02 -16.88
C LEU A 12 21.80 -0.81 -17.17
N ARG A 13 20.55 -1.05 -17.60
CA ARG A 13 19.46 -0.10 -17.43
C ARG A 13 19.25 0.10 -15.93
N ARG A 14 19.99 1.03 -15.33
CA ARG A 14 19.60 1.62 -14.04
C ARG A 14 18.31 2.40 -14.31
N CYS A 15 17.17 1.83 -13.91
CA CYS A 15 15.91 2.55 -13.77
C CYS A 15 16.13 3.74 -12.84
N ALA A 16 16.26 4.91 -13.45
CA ALA A 16 15.97 6.18 -12.81
C ALA A 16 14.50 6.20 -12.36
N THR A 17 14.21 7.06 -11.37
CA THR A 17 12.88 7.41 -10.80
C THR A 17 12.47 6.74 -9.48
N ALA A 18 13.31 6.88 -8.45
CA ALA A 18 12.86 6.93 -7.06
C ALA A 18 13.37 8.22 -6.39
N ARG A 19 12.86 9.39 -6.82
CA ARG A 19 13.28 10.70 -6.29
C ARG A 19 12.23 11.83 -6.18
N PRO A 20 10.89 11.65 -6.30
CA PRO A 20 10.03 12.84 -6.31
C PRO A 20 9.75 13.42 -4.91
N ILE A 21 9.73 12.61 -3.84
CA ILE A 21 9.19 13.07 -2.55
C ILE A 21 10.18 13.94 -1.75
N ARG A 22 11.46 13.54 -1.64
CA ARG A 22 12.48 14.33 -0.93
C ARG A 22 12.81 15.65 -1.64
N ALA A 23 12.75 15.67 -2.98
CA ALA A 23 13.02 16.88 -3.76
C ALA A 23 11.88 17.90 -3.65
N ALA A 24 10.62 17.45 -3.64
CA ALA A 24 9.46 18.31 -3.46
C ALA A 24 9.41 18.96 -2.07
N ILE A 25 9.77 18.21 -1.01
CA ILE A 25 9.83 18.72 0.37
C ILE A 25 10.94 19.78 0.52
N ALA A 26 12.10 19.57 -0.13
CA ALA A 26 13.20 20.53 -0.13
C ALA A 26 12.84 21.84 -0.87
N ALA A 27 12.10 21.74 -1.98
CA ALA A 27 11.65 22.91 -2.74
C ALA A 27 10.60 23.75 -1.99
N ALA A 28 9.67 23.11 -1.27
CA ALA A 28 8.69 23.80 -0.42
C ALA A 28 9.36 24.58 0.72
N PHE A 29 10.44 24.04 1.30
CA PHE A 29 11.20 24.71 2.37
C PHE A 29 12.02 25.91 1.86
N SER A 30 12.48 25.88 0.60
CA SER A 30 13.17 27.00 -0.02
C SER A 30 12.24 28.17 -0.33
N SER A 31 11.01 27.89 -0.78
CA SER A 31 10.03 28.95 -1.10
C SER A 31 9.55 29.68 0.17
N ALA A 32 9.38 28.94 1.27
CA ALA A 32 9.08 29.52 2.59
C ALA A 32 10.24 30.38 3.14
N ARG A 33 11.50 30.01 2.82
CA ARG A 33 12.71 30.73 3.24
C ARG A 33 12.92 32.05 2.50
N GLU A 34 12.56 32.13 1.22
CA GLU A 34 12.65 33.37 0.43
C GLU A 34 11.58 34.40 0.83
N LEU A 35 10.38 33.93 1.19
CA LEU A 35 9.31 34.78 1.73
C LEU A 35 9.71 35.36 3.10
N PHE A 36 10.33 34.55 3.97
CA PHE A 36 10.80 35.00 5.28
C PHE A 36 11.98 35.98 5.20
N ARG A 37 12.89 35.83 4.22
CA ARG A 37 14.01 36.75 3.97
C ARG A 37 13.54 38.15 3.55
N ARG A 38 12.44 38.27 2.81
CA ARG A 38 11.82 39.57 2.47
C ARG A 38 11.13 40.24 3.67
N SER A 39 10.85 39.50 4.73
CA SER A 39 10.21 39.99 5.96
C SER A 39 11.20 40.40 7.06
N GLY A 40 12.52 40.32 6.81
CA GLY A 40 13.55 40.83 7.73
C GLY A 40 13.74 40.02 9.02
N LEU A 41 13.30 38.76 9.07
CA LEU A 41 13.46 37.91 10.25
C LEU A 41 14.58 36.88 10.02
N SER A 42 15.51 36.78 10.97
CA SER A 42 16.62 35.83 10.99
C SER A 42 16.25 34.59 11.80
N PHE A 43 16.55 33.40 11.27
CA PHE A 43 16.28 32.13 11.94
C PHE A 43 17.51 31.68 12.73
N CYS A 44 17.50 31.86 14.05
CA CYS A 44 18.46 31.21 14.95
C CYS A 44 17.98 29.81 15.30
N SER A 45 18.90 28.84 15.20
CA SER A 45 18.69 27.42 15.46
C SER A 45 18.33 27.17 16.94
N GLN A 46 17.23 26.43 17.12
CA GLN A 46 16.93 25.52 18.23
C GLN A 46 17.40 25.93 19.63
N SER A 47 16.46 26.39 20.47
CA SER A 47 16.19 25.90 21.83
C SER A 47 15.24 26.87 22.53
N THR A 48 14.31 26.34 23.32
CA THR A 48 13.44 27.09 24.26
C THR A 48 12.53 28.16 23.63
N VAL A 49 11.28 27.77 23.34
CA VAL A 49 10.19 28.74 23.18
C VAL A 49 9.77 29.19 24.58
N THR A 50 10.51 30.14 25.15
CA THR A 50 9.98 30.98 26.21
C THR A 50 8.91 31.84 25.55
N ILE A 51 7.64 31.56 25.84
CA ILE A 51 6.53 32.42 25.43
C ILE A 51 6.64 33.71 26.26
N MET A 52 7.48 34.64 25.79
CA MET A 52 7.42 36.04 26.21
C MET A 52 6.25 36.68 25.45
N LEU A 53 5.07 36.63 26.06
CA LEU A 53 3.96 37.50 25.69
C LEU A 53 4.36 38.95 26.06
N SER A 54 5.06 39.61 25.16
CA SER A 54 5.24 41.07 25.21
C SER A 54 4.01 41.70 24.58
N THR A 55 2.99 41.98 25.39
CA THR A 55 1.86 42.81 24.98
C THR A 55 2.31 44.26 24.99
N SER A 56 2.85 44.72 23.85
CA SER A 56 3.03 46.16 23.60
C SER A 56 1.66 46.82 23.46
N HIS A 57 1.40 47.75 24.37
CA HIS A 57 0.11 48.30 24.70
C HIS A 57 -0.30 49.39 23.69
N LYS A 58 -1.00 49.01 22.61
CA LYS A 58 -1.91 49.95 21.90
C LYS A 58 -3.12 49.21 21.33
N SER A 59 -4.22 49.36 22.08
CA SER A 59 -5.60 48.97 21.79
C SER A 59 -5.93 48.76 20.31
N SER A 60 -6.16 47.51 19.93
CA SER A 60 -7.30 47.17 19.10
C SER A 60 -7.89 45.89 19.66
N ARG A 61 -9.04 46.02 20.34
CA ARG A 61 -9.75 44.91 21.00
C ARG A 61 -10.03 43.74 20.03
N HIS A 62 -9.99 44.00 18.73
CA HIS A 62 -10.16 43.01 17.67
C HIS A 62 -8.90 42.23 17.31
N ALA A 63 -7.69 42.79 17.47
CA ALA A 63 -6.45 42.14 17.08
C ALA A 63 -6.08 40.98 18.03
N ALA A 64 -6.27 41.18 19.33
CA ALA A 64 -6.05 40.16 20.35
C ALA A 64 -7.06 39.00 20.23
N THR A 65 -8.33 39.30 19.91
CA THR A 65 -9.36 38.28 19.68
C THR A 65 -9.14 37.51 18.39
N PHE A 66 -8.65 38.17 17.33
CA PHE A 66 -8.35 37.51 16.05
C PHE A 66 -7.15 36.57 16.18
N ALA A 67 -6.08 36.99 16.87
CA ALA A 67 -4.92 36.14 17.14
C ALA A 67 -5.27 34.95 18.05
N ALA A 68 -6.13 35.15 19.06
CA ALA A 68 -6.61 34.07 19.91
C ALA A 68 -7.51 33.08 19.15
N LEU A 69 -8.40 33.56 18.27
CA LEU A 69 -9.22 32.70 17.40
C LEU A 69 -8.39 31.91 16.38
N LEU A 70 -7.35 32.52 15.82
CA LEU A 70 -6.41 31.86 14.89
C LEU A 70 -5.59 30.77 15.61
N ALA A 71 -5.16 31.03 16.85
CA ALA A 71 -4.48 30.03 17.68
C ALA A 71 -5.39 28.86 18.05
N VAL A 72 -6.67 29.10 18.32
CA VAL A 72 -7.67 28.02 18.55
C VAL A 72 -7.92 27.21 17.27
N PHE A 73 -8.00 27.87 16.11
CA PHE A 73 -8.22 27.20 14.82
C PHE A 73 -7.04 26.31 14.38
N VAL A 74 -5.80 26.71 14.71
CA VAL A 74 -4.58 25.92 14.42
C VAL A 74 -4.48 24.70 15.35
N VAL A 75 -5.02 24.75 16.57
CA VAL A 75 -5.04 23.62 17.52
C VAL A 75 -6.14 22.59 17.22
N GLN A 76 -7.22 22.96 16.53
CA GLN A 76 -8.36 22.08 16.26
C GLN A 76 -8.20 21.17 15.01
N GLY A 77 -7.12 21.30 14.24
CA GLY A 77 -6.98 20.66 12.92
C GLY A 77 -6.42 19.23 12.87
N VAL A 78 -6.13 18.57 14.00
CA VAL A 78 -5.38 17.30 14.01
C VAL A 78 -6.19 16.16 14.61
N PHE A 79 -7.39 15.86 14.09
CA PHE A 79 -8.06 14.58 14.33
C PHE A 79 -8.92 14.17 13.12
N ALA A 80 -8.30 14.05 11.95
CA ALA A 80 -8.84 13.19 10.91
C ALA A 80 -8.53 11.74 11.29
N ALA A 81 -9.46 11.11 12.03
CA ALA A 81 -9.44 9.67 12.19
C ALA A 81 -9.53 9.04 10.79
N THR A 82 -8.47 8.39 10.34
CA THR A 82 -8.47 7.60 9.11
C THR A 82 -9.35 6.38 9.32
N LEU A 83 -10.66 6.54 9.08
CA LEU A 83 -11.56 5.43 8.81
C LEU A 83 -11.12 4.83 7.48
N THR A 84 -10.25 3.81 7.53
CA THR A 84 -9.95 3.02 6.34
C THR A 84 -11.26 2.35 5.92
N PRO A 85 -11.82 2.66 4.75
CA PRO A 85 -13.02 1.99 4.29
C PRO A 85 -12.76 0.48 4.21
N PRO A 86 -13.77 -0.37 4.46
CA PRO A 86 -13.64 -1.80 4.26
C PRO A 86 -13.21 -2.07 2.81
N LEU A 87 -12.34 -3.08 2.61
CA LEU A 87 -11.88 -3.44 1.27
C LEU A 87 -13.06 -3.77 0.37
N SER A 88 -13.05 -3.20 -0.83
CA SER A 88 -13.99 -3.58 -1.89
C SER A 88 -13.75 -5.02 -2.35
N ASP A 89 -14.76 -5.66 -2.94
CA ASP A 89 -14.62 -7.04 -3.41
C ASP A 89 -13.53 -7.20 -4.48
N ALA A 90 -13.36 -6.21 -5.35
CA ALA A 90 -12.27 -6.18 -6.31
C ALA A 90 -10.89 -6.19 -5.62
N GLU A 91 -10.72 -5.41 -4.55
CA GLU A 91 -9.49 -5.40 -3.77
C GLU A 91 -9.26 -6.72 -3.04
N LYS A 92 -10.32 -7.34 -2.51
CA LYS A 92 -10.24 -8.67 -1.88
C LYS A 92 -9.81 -9.74 -2.88
N ILE A 93 -10.36 -9.76 -4.09
CA ILE A 93 -9.97 -10.68 -5.16
C ILE A 93 -8.48 -10.50 -5.50
N GLN A 94 -8.02 -9.25 -5.66
CA GLN A 94 -6.61 -8.98 -5.94
C GLN A 94 -5.70 -9.40 -4.78
N ALA A 95 -6.14 -9.20 -3.54
CA ALA A 95 -5.43 -9.66 -2.35
C ALA A 95 -5.31 -11.19 -2.32
N LEU A 96 -6.38 -11.93 -2.62
CA LEU A 96 -6.36 -13.39 -2.71
C LEU A 96 -5.34 -13.88 -3.75
N ILE A 97 -5.34 -13.30 -4.95
CA ILE A 97 -4.39 -13.68 -6.01
C ILE A 97 -2.94 -13.41 -5.56
N ARG A 98 -2.68 -12.31 -4.86
CA ARG A 98 -1.35 -12.01 -4.30
C ARG A 98 -0.97 -13.00 -3.20
N THR A 99 -1.91 -13.42 -2.35
CA THR A 99 -1.68 -14.43 -1.32
C THR A 99 -1.30 -15.77 -1.95
N VAL A 100 -2.00 -16.20 -3.01
CA VAL A 100 -1.64 -17.40 -3.78
C VAL A 100 -0.22 -17.28 -4.32
N GLU A 101 0.14 -16.16 -4.94
CA GLU A 101 1.49 -15.95 -5.48
C GLU A 101 2.59 -15.96 -4.39
N ALA A 102 2.27 -15.48 -3.18
CA ALA A 102 3.21 -15.43 -2.07
C ALA A 102 3.50 -16.81 -1.45
N ARG A 103 2.59 -17.79 -1.59
CA ARG A 103 2.67 -19.12 -0.97
C ARG A 103 3.48 -20.10 -1.80
N LYS A 104 4.79 -19.85 -1.88
CA LYS A 104 5.77 -20.64 -2.65
C LYS A 104 6.00 -22.06 -2.14
N ASP A 105 5.56 -22.33 -0.92
CA ASP A 105 5.58 -23.61 -0.22
C ASP A 105 4.47 -24.57 -0.67
N LEU A 106 3.46 -24.07 -1.38
CA LEU A 106 2.29 -24.83 -1.81
C LEU A 106 2.36 -25.21 -3.28
N GLN A 107 1.77 -26.36 -3.62
CA GLN A 107 1.59 -26.81 -4.99
C GLN A 107 0.12 -26.82 -5.36
N PHE A 108 -0.22 -26.27 -6.53
CA PHE A 108 -1.59 -26.20 -7.01
C PHE A 108 -1.82 -27.27 -8.07
N ILE A 109 -2.73 -28.19 -7.82
CA ILE A 109 -2.97 -29.36 -8.65
C ILE A 109 -4.22 -29.15 -9.49
N ARG A 110 -4.05 -29.28 -10.80
CA ARG A 110 -5.13 -29.21 -11.79
C ARG A 110 -4.99 -30.41 -12.72
N LEU A 111 -6.05 -31.22 -12.82
CA LEU A 111 -6.05 -32.43 -13.68
C LEU A 111 -4.80 -33.28 -13.42
N ASP A 112 -4.53 -33.57 -12.14
CA ASP A 112 -3.40 -34.40 -11.68
C ASP A 112 -2.00 -33.83 -12.01
N THR A 113 -1.93 -32.59 -12.50
CA THR A 113 -0.69 -31.89 -12.79
C THR A 113 -0.42 -30.83 -11.74
N ALA A 114 0.77 -30.85 -11.13
CA ALA A 114 1.19 -29.85 -10.15
C ALA A 114 1.74 -28.58 -10.82
N HIS A 115 1.31 -27.43 -10.32
CA HIS A 115 1.72 -26.12 -10.77
C HIS A 115 2.25 -25.29 -9.59
N SER A 116 3.23 -24.44 -9.89
CA SER A 116 3.76 -23.49 -8.91
C SER A 116 2.73 -22.42 -8.55
N SER A 117 2.88 -21.82 -7.38
CA SER A 117 2.01 -20.73 -6.90
C SER A 117 1.98 -19.52 -7.83
N ARG A 118 3.10 -19.24 -8.53
CA ARG A 118 3.17 -18.17 -9.53
C ARG A 118 2.32 -18.50 -10.76
N GLU A 119 2.41 -19.73 -11.26
CA GLU A 119 1.59 -20.18 -12.40
C GLU A 119 0.11 -20.19 -12.03
N ALA A 120 -0.22 -20.70 -10.84
CA ALA A 120 -1.58 -20.68 -10.31
C ALA A 120 -2.15 -19.26 -10.24
N ALA A 121 -1.39 -18.31 -9.67
CA ALA A 121 -1.79 -16.91 -9.62
C ALA A 121 -1.99 -16.29 -11.01
N ASN A 122 -1.12 -16.63 -11.99
CA ASN A 122 -1.28 -16.17 -13.36
C ASN A 122 -2.54 -16.72 -14.01
N VAL A 123 -2.82 -18.01 -13.83
CA VAL A 123 -4.05 -18.66 -14.33
C VAL A 123 -5.29 -18.00 -13.71
N LEU A 124 -5.28 -17.68 -12.42
CA LEU A 124 -6.38 -16.97 -11.76
C LEU A 124 -6.61 -15.58 -12.38
N ARG A 125 -5.54 -14.82 -12.69
CA ARG A 125 -5.66 -13.51 -13.36
C ARG A 125 -6.27 -13.65 -14.75
N ILE A 126 -5.82 -14.64 -15.53
CA ILE A 126 -6.35 -14.90 -16.87
C ILE A 126 -7.85 -15.26 -16.79
N LYS A 127 -8.22 -16.17 -15.88
CA LYS A 127 -9.61 -16.56 -15.68
C LYS A 127 -10.49 -15.41 -15.21
N LEU A 128 -9.99 -14.56 -14.30
CA LEU A 128 -10.69 -13.36 -13.85
C LEU A 128 -10.93 -12.39 -15.01
N ALA A 129 -9.91 -12.14 -15.84
CA ALA A 129 -10.03 -11.30 -17.03
C ALA A 129 -11.05 -11.85 -18.03
N PHE A 130 -11.09 -13.18 -18.21
CA PHE A 130 -12.10 -13.83 -19.05
C PHE A 130 -13.51 -13.80 -18.46
N ALA A 131 -13.64 -13.83 -17.13
CA ALA A 131 -14.92 -13.72 -16.46
C ALA A 131 -15.53 -12.32 -16.61
N GLY A 132 -14.70 -11.27 -16.56
CA GLY A 132 -15.11 -9.88 -16.73
C GLY A 132 -16.22 -9.49 -15.76
N ASP A 133 -17.28 -8.86 -16.27
CA ASP A 133 -18.40 -8.33 -15.48
C ASP A 133 -19.31 -9.40 -14.84
N ARG A 134 -19.06 -10.69 -15.13
CA ARG A 134 -19.80 -11.81 -14.51
C ARG A 134 -19.44 -12.01 -13.04
N VAL A 135 -18.27 -11.52 -12.62
CA VAL A 135 -17.78 -11.65 -11.24
C VAL A 135 -17.93 -10.30 -10.56
N LYS A 136 -18.91 -10.19 -9.67
CA LYS A 136 -19.17 -8.94 -8.94
C LYS A 136 -18.70 -9.04 -7.50
N THR A 137 -18.81 -10.23 -6.92
CA THR A 137 -18.44 -10.49 -5.53
C THR A 137 -17.21 -11.37 -5.44
N VAL A 138 -16.57 -11.35 -4.27
CA VAL A 138 -15.44 -12.26 -3.98
C VAL A 138 -15.89 -13.72 -3.92
N ASP A 139 -17.13 -13.99 -3.51
CA ASP A 139 -17.71 -15.34 -3.50
C ASP A 139 -17.93 -15.85 -4.94
N ASP A 140 -18.44 -15.02 -5.86
CA ASP A 140 -18.56 -15.39 -7.28
C ASP A 140 -17.20 -15.77 -7.87
N PHE A 141 -16.15 -15.05 -7.49
CA PHE A 141 -14.78 -15.36 -7.91
C PHE A 141 -14.34 -16.73 -7.41
N ILE A 142 -14.57 -17.04 -6.13
CA ILE A 142 -14.18 -18.31 -5.55
C ILE A 142 -14.98 -19.45 -6.21
N ASP A 143 -16.30 -19.33 -6.27
CA ASP A 143 -17.18 -20.42 -6.68
C ASP A 143 -17.13 -20.69 -8.19
N HIS A 144 -17.09 -19.64 -9.02
CA HIS A 144 -17.21 -19.79 -10.47
C HIS A 144 -15.89 -19.67 -11.23
N VAL A 145 -14.86 -19.03 -10.66
CA VAL A 145 -13.60 -18.78 -11.37
C VAL A 145 -12.46 -19.62 -10.82
N ALA A 146 -12.31 -19.65 -9.50
CA ALA A 146 -11.10 -20.15 -8.87
C ALA A 146 -11.15 -21.65 -8.50
N THR A 147 -12.34 -22.24 -8.36
CA THR A 147 -12.50 -23.59 -7.79
C THR A 147 -12.40 -24.74 -8.81
N ALA A 148 -12.86 -24.55 -10.04
CA ALA A 148 -13.02 -25.67 -10.98
C ALA A 148 -12.47 -25.39 -12.39
N THR A 149 -12.18 -26.49 -13.09
CA THR A 149 -12.04 -26.50 -14.55
C THR A 149 -13.37 -26.21 -15.24
N GLN A 150 -13.32 -25.88 -16.54
CA GLN A 150 -14.51 -25.79 -17.39
C GLN A 150 -15.30 -27.12 -17.44
N SER A 151 -14.63 -28.24 -17.18
CA SER A 151 -15.22 -29.59 -17.11
C SER A 151 -15.76 -29.96 -15.72
N GLY A 152 -15.80 -29.03 -14.77
CA GLY A 152 -16.35 -29.24 -13.42
C GLY A 152 -15.43 -29.97 -12.43
N LYS A 153 -14.25 -30.44 -12.85
CA LYS A 153 -13.27 -31.03 -11.92
C LYS A 153 -12.67 -29.95 -11.00
N PRO A 154 -12.63 -30.17 -9.67
CA PRO A 154 -12.09 -29.21 -8.71
C PRO A 154 -10.56 -29.12 -8.82
N TYR A 155 -10.03 -27.99 -8.37
CA TYR A 155 -8.59 -27.79 -8.14
C TYR A 155 -8.23 -28.14 -6.69
N TYR A 156 -7.01 -28.62 -6.51
CA TYR A 156 -6.48 -28.96 -5.19
C TYR A 156 -5.24 -28.13 -4.87
N VAL A 157 -5.00 -27.93 -3.59
CA VAL A 157 -3.78 -27.32 -3.04
C VAL A 157 -3.13 -28.37 -2.15
N ARG A 158 -1.91 -28.74 -2.48
CA ARG A 158 -1.08 -29.66 -1.69
C ARG A 158 -0.11 -28.85 -0.84
N TYR A 159 -0.19 -29.07 0.46
CA TYR A 159 0.70 -28.51 1.45
C TYR A 159 2.00 -29.31 1.54
N PRO A 160 3.09 -28.73 2.10
CA PRO A 160 4.37 -29.42 2.25
C PRO A 160 4.32 -30.63 3.20
N ASP A 161 3.30 -30.73 4.05
CA ASP A 161 3.03 -31.88 4.91
C ASP A 161 2.36 -33.06 4.16
N GLY A 162 2.02 -32.88 2.88
CA GLY A 162 1.31 -33.85 2.06
C GLY A 162 -0.21 -33.76 2.15
N THR A 163 -0.76 -32.89 2.98
CA THR A 163 -2.20 -32.66 3.08
C THR A 163 -2.70 -32.00 1.80
N GLU A 164 -3.82 -32.49 1.28
CA GLU A 164 -4.51 -31.90 0.13
C GLU A 164 -5.85 -31.34 0.54
N VAL A 165 -6.10 -30.10 0.14
CA VAL A 165 -7.39 -29.42 0.32
C VAL A 165 -7.90 -28.91 -1.01
N THR A 166 -9.20 -28.66 -1.11
CA THR A 166 -9.73 -28.02 -2.32
C THR A 166 -9.27 -26.57 -2.41
N SER A 167 -9.07 -26.06 -3.62
CA SER A 167 -8.75 -24.63 -3.82
C SER A 167 -9.83 -23.71 -3.29
N ALA A 168 -11.10 -24.13 -3.31
CA ALA A 168 -12.21 -23.39 -2.71
C ALA A 168 -12.00 -23.17 -1.21
N GLU A 169 -11.74 -24.24 -0.46
CA GLU A 169 -11.52 -24.19 0.98
C GLU A 169 -10.31 -23.33 1.33
N PHE A 170 -9.20 -23.52 0.61
CA PHE A 170 -8.00 -22.72 0.78
C PHE A 170 -8.29 -21.22 0.59
N LEU A 171 -8.97 -20.84 -0.50
CA LEU A 171 -9.26 -19.44 -0.79
C LEU A 171 -10.27 -18.83 0.20
N ARG A 172 -11.27 -19.59 0.64
CA ARG A 172 -12.21 -19.14 1.67
C ARG A 172 -11.50 -18.92 3.01
N GLN A 173 -10.54 -19.78 3.36
CA GLN A 173 -9.74 -19.58 4.57
C GLN A 173 -8.86 -18.33 4.49
N GLU A 174 -8.21 -18.09 3.35
CA GLU A 174 -7.41 -16.88 3.14
C GLU A 174 -8.28 -15.61 3.06
N LEU A 175 -9.50 -15.70 2.51
CA LEU A 175 -10.46 -14.59 2.53
C LEU A 175 -10.82 -14.20 3.97
N LYS A 176 -11.15 -15.18 4.82
CA LYS A 176 -11.40 -14.93 6.25
C LYS A 176 -10.21 -14.25 6.93
N ARG A 177 -8.98 -14.60 6.57
CA ARG A 177 -7.76 -13.95 7.11
C ARG A 177 -7.61 -12.51 6.62
N ILE A 178 -8.04 -12.20 5.41
CA ILE A 178 -8.01 -10.83 4.84
C ILE A 178 -9.09 -9.96 5.49
N GLU A 179 -10.29 -10.49 5.70
CA GLU A 179 -11.42 -9.76 6.31
C GLU A 179 -11.26 -9.60 7.82
N HIS A 180 -10.75 -10.63 8.48
CA HIS A 180 -10.43 -10.64 9.90
C HIS A 180 -8.92 -10.81 10.06
N PRO A 181 -8.12 -9.75 9.79
CA PRO A 181 -6.70 -9.81 10.05
C PRO A 181 -6.51 -10.16 11.53
N PRO A 182 -5.74 -11.22 11.86
CA PRO A 182 -5.50 -11.56 13.25
C PRO A 182 -4.94 -10.32 13.93
N ALA A 183 -5.50 -9.96 15.08
CA ALA A 183 -5.18 -8.74 15.84
C ALA A 183 -3.73 -8.77 16.33
N ALA A 184 -2.75 -8.63 15.45
CA ALA A 184 -1.34 -8.84 15.77
C ALA A 184 -0.43 -8.04 14.82
N LYS A 185 -0.20 -6.78 15.21
CA LYS A 185 1.01 -5.94 14.97
C LYS A 185 0.83 -4.50 15.49
N ARG A 186 -0.29 -4.15 16.13
CA ARG A 186 -0.55 -2.82 16.70
C ARG A 186 -0.06 -2.61 18.15
N ALA A 187 0.44 -3.63 18.84
CA ALA A 187 0.67 -3.56 20.29
C ALA A 187 2.09 -3.94 20.76
N ILE A 188 3.14 -3.79 19.92
CA ILE A 188 4.53 -3.99 20.38
C ILE A 188 5.34 -2.75 20.03
N LYS A 189 5.26 -1.75 20.92
CA LYS A 189 6.32 -0.78 21.17
C LYS A 189 6.60 -0.91 22.67
N ARG A 190 7.59 -1.74 23.02
CA ARG A 190 8.22 -1.72 24.34
C ARG A 190 9.28 -0.63 24.34
#